data_AF-A0A151FCY0-F1
#
_entry.id   AF-A0A151FCY0-F1
#
_cell.length_a   1.000
_cell.length_b   1.000
_cell.length_c   1.000
_cell.angle_alpha   90.00
_cell.angle_beta   90.00
_cell.angle_gamma   90.00
#
_symmetry.space_group_name_H-M   'P 1'
#
loop_
_entity.id
_entity.type
_entity.pdbx_description
1 polymer ?
#
loop_
_entity_poly.entity_id
_entity_poly.type
_entity_poly.pdbx_seq_one_letter_code
_entity_poly.pdbx_strand_id
1 'polypeptide(L)'
;MLVIKHAAELLTLKGGLRTRDTMRNLSIIEDGAVVLDGQKILAVSKTSDIDSDYQGTTIDARKKVVMPGFVDPHTHLIFDGTREEEFQMKIEGKSYMEIMKAGGGIYYTVEKTKKASKKKLKENAKKTLNRMLQFGTTTIEAKSGYGLDAETEIKSLQCIADIEHPVERVPTYLVHAVPQGFEGDYIEYVHNMLPKVAPLAEFVDVFCEEGVFSFDDTTRIVEEAREYGLTPRLHVDEFSSGGAELAVDLHCASADHLEYTSDTGIKKLAHSDTVATLLPGTPFILNSTYPRARKMIDAGVGIALATDFNPNCLTESMQFVISLACTKMRMTQAEAICASTINAAHAVGRKDIGSIEVGKQADILILDIPNYKHLGYHFGVNLVETVIKKGKIVCKNGSRL
;
A
#
# COMPACT_ATOMS: atom_id res chain seq x y z
N MET A 1 -14.72 14.19 22.90
CA MET A 1 -15.09 13.55 21.62
C MET A 1 -14.76 14.48 20.46
N LEU A 2 -14.61 13.94 19.26
CA LEU A 2 -14.58 14.70 18.00
C LEU A 2 -15.83 14.34 17.20
N VAL A 3 -16.59 15.32 16.74
CA VAL A 3 -17.83 15.10 16.01
C VAL A 3 -17.71 15.74 14.63
N ILE A 4 -17.84 14.96 13.57
CA ILE A 4 -17.88 15.47 12.18
C ILE A 4 -19.34 15.45 11.74
N LYS A 5 -19.86 16.59 11.31
CA LYS A 5 -21.27 16.75 10.89
C LYS A 5 -21.37 17.30 9.48
N HIS A 6 -22.52 17.07 8.86
CA HIS A 6 -22.90 17.64 7.57
C HIS A 6 -21.97 17.29 6.42
N ALA A 7 -21.33 16.12 6.44
CA ALA A 7 -20.61 15.62 5.28
C ALA A 7 -21.57 15.57 4.10
N ALA A 8 -21.20 16.19 2.97
CA ALA A 8 -22.03 16.12 1.77
C ALA A 8 -22.25 14.65 1.40
N GLU A 9 -21.15 13.90 1.33
CA GLU A 9 -21.16 12.44 1.27
C GLU A 9 -20.25 11.86 2.35
N LEU A 10 -20.81 11.02 3.23
CA LEU A 10 -20.04 10.17 4.14
C LEU A 10 -19.93 8.76 3.57
N LEU A 11 -18.75 8.38 3.12
CA LEU A 11 -18.45 7.05 2.59
C LEU A 11 -18.06 6.15 3.75
N THR A 12 -18.92 5.21 4.13
CA THR A 12 -18.62 4.34 5.28
C THR A 12 -17.80 3.12 4.88
N LEU A 13 -17.96 2.63 3.64
CA LEU A 13 -17.38 1.37 3.18
C LEU A 13 -17.64 0.17 4.13
N LYS A 14 -18.78 0.22 4.84
CA LYS A 14 -19.17 -0.80 5.81
C LYS A 14 -19.11 -2.22 5.23
N GLY A 15 -18.46 -3.14 5.93
CA GLY A 15 -18.36 -4.56 5.54
C GLY A 15 -16.92 -5.10 5.54
N GLY A 16 -16.69 -6.15 4.77
CA GLY A 16 -15.37 -6.77 4.56
C GLY A 16 -14.86 -6.60 3.13
N LEU A 17 -13.97 -7.50 2.70
CA LEU A 17 -13.42 -7.56 1.35
C LEU A 17 -14.54 -7.50 0.30
N ARG A 18 -14.36 -6.64 -0.71
CA ARG A 18 -15.36 -6.40 -1.75
C ARG A 18 -14.82 -6.82 -3.11
N THR A 19 -15.69 -7.45 -3.89
CA THR A 19 -15.42 -7.93 -5.26
C THR A 19 -16.58 -7.59 -6.19
N ARG A 20 -16.35 -7.63 -7.51
CA ARG A 20 -17.37 -7.36 -8.54
C ARG A 20 -18.15 -6.06 -8.25
N ASP A 21 -19.47 -6.11 -8.35
CA ASP A 21 -20.36 -4.97 -8.13
C ASP A 21 -20.32 -4.42 -6.70
N THR A 22 -19.94 -5.22 -5.70
CA THR A 22 -19.87 -4.74 -4.31
C THR A 22 -18.78 -3.68 -4.11
N MET A 23 -17.73 -3.69 -4.94
CA MET A 23 -16.71 -2.64 -4.95
C MET A 23 -17.27 -1.26 -5.31
N ARG A 24 -18.40 -1.20 -6.02
CA ARG A 24 -19.05 0.07 -6.42
C ARG A 24 -19.95 0.66 -5.35
N ASN A 25 -20.33 -0.13 -4.35
CA ASN A 25 -21.22 0.32 -3.28
C ASN A 25 -20.42 0.95 -2.13
N LEU A 26 -20.17 2.26 -2.17
CA LEU A 26 -19.42 2.96 -1.12
C LEU A 26 -20.17 3.13 0.22
N SER A 27 -21.42 2.65 0.31
CA SER A 27 -22.26 2.77 1.51
C SER A 27 -22.38 4.23 1.98
N ILE A 28 -22.77 5.10 1.05
CA ILE A 28 -22.83 6.55 1.20
C ILE A 28 -24.00 6.96 2.10
N ILE A 29 -23.73 7.88 3.03
CA ILE A 29 -24.73 8.59 3.81
C ILE A 29 -24.66 10.07 3.42
N GLU A 30 -25.72 10.57 2.77
CA GLU A 30 -25.90 11.99 2.48
C GLU A 30 -26.17 12.77 3.78
N ASP A 31 -25.61 13.98 3.91
CA ASP A 31 -25.63 14.77 5.17
C ASP A 31 -25.15 13.93 6.36
N GLY A 32 -24.11 13.13 6.13
CA GLY A 32 -23.61 12.15 7.08
C GLY A 32 -22.84 12.76 8.24
N ALA A 33 -22.79 12.01 9.34
CA ALA A 33 -22.04 12.39 10.52
C ALA A 33 -21.37 11.19 11.19
N VAL A 34 -20.27 11.48 11.88
CA VAL A 34 -19.48 10.48 12.60
C VAL A 34 -18.98 11.06 13.92
N VAL A 35 -19.10 10.28 15.00
CA VAL A 35 -18.66 10.62 16.35
C VAL A 35 -17.48 9.74 16.71
N LEU A 36 -16.40 10.36 17.18
CA LEU A 36 -15.17 9.70 17.61
C LEU A 36 -15.00 9.89 19.11
N ASP A 37 -14.70 8.79 19.80
CA ASP A 37 -14.33 8.78 21.20
C ASP A 37 -12.98 8.09 21.42
N GLY A 38 -12.02 8.84 21.96
CA GLY A 38 -10.62 8.43 21.99
C GLY A 38 -10.11 8.05 20.60
N GLN A 39 -9.74 6.77 20.43
CA GLN A 39 -9.18 6.25 19.18
C GLN A 39 -10.21 5.51 18.31
N LYS A 40 -11.47 5.44 18.74
CA LYS A 40 -12.50 4.61 18.11
C LYS A 40 -13.66 5.44 17.58
N ILE A 41 -14.33 4.89 16.58
CA ILE A 41 -15.59 5.40 16.07
C ILE A 41 -16.71 4.97 17.02
N LEU A 42 -17.45 5.93 17.56
CA LEU A 42 -18.52 5.71 18.51
C LEU A 42 -19.90 5.62 17.82
N ALA A 43 -20.15 6.47 16.83
CA ALA A 43 -21.42 6.51 16.11
C ALA A 43 -21.23 6.94 14.64
N VAL A 44 -22.10 6.44 13.77
CA VAL A 44 -22.14 6.74 12.32
C VAL A 44 -23.61 6.82 11.91
N SER A 45 -24.05 7.96 11.39
CA SER A 45 -25.46 8.20 11.06
C SER A 45 -25.63 9.38 10.10
N LYS A 46 -26.87 9.79 9.81
CA LYS A 46 -27.16 11.13 9.30
C LYS A 46 -26.95 12.16 10.40
N THR A 47 -26.68 13.41 10.01
CA THR A 47 -26.48 14.50 10.96
C THR A 47 -27.72 14.78 11.81
N SER A 48 -28.92 14.64 11.23
CA SER A 48 -30.20 14.78 11.95
C SER A 48 -30.37 13.76 13.08
N ASP A 49 -29.71 12.62 12.98
CA ASP A 49 -29.89 11.47 13.85
C ASP A 49 -28.77 11.37 14.91
N ILE A 50 -27.84 12.34 14.91
CA ILE A 50 -26.83 12.44 15.96
C ILE A 50 -27.49 12.90 17.26
N ASP A 51 -27.17 12.19 18.34
CA ASP A 51 -27.58 12.58 19.68
C ASP A 51 -27.02 13.97 20.04
N SER A 52 -27.89 14.84 20.58
CA SER A 52 -27.50 16.15 21.09
C SER A 52 -26.54 16.06 22.28
N ASP A 53 -26.51 14.92 22.96
CA ASP A 53 -25.69 14.68 24.14
C ASP A 53 -24.22 14.40 23.80
N TYR A 54 -23.87 14.20 22.52
CA TYR A 54 -22.47 14.10 22.09
C TYR A 54 -21.76 15.46 22.19
N GLN A 55 -21.06 15.67 23.32
CA GLN A 55 -20.29 16.88 23.60
C GLN A 55 -18.82 16.75 23.12
N GLY A 56 -18.30 17.78 22.44
CA GLY A 56 -16.90 17.79 22.00
C GLY A 56 -16.58 18.81 20.90
N THR A 57 -15.37 18.71 20.35
CA THR A 57 -14.98 19.51 19.20
C THR A 57 -15.80 19.10 17.98
N THR A 58 -16.45 20.05 17.32
CA THR A 58 -17.24 19.79 16.11
C THR A 58 -16.49 20.26 14.87
N ILE A 59 -16.43 19.42 13.85
CA ILE A 59 -15.98 19.76 12.50
C ILE A 59 -17.21 19.79 11.58
N ASP A 60 -17.38 20.92 10.90
CA ASP A 60 -18.37 21.08 9.84
C ASP A 60 -17.78 20.61 8.50
N ALA A 61 -18.35 19.54 7.94
CA ALA A 61 -17.96 18.94 6.67
C ALA A 61 -18.94 19.28 5.53
N ARG A 62 -19.71 20.38 5.64
CA ARG A 62 -20.57 20.84 4.55
C ARG A 62 -19.79 21.00 3.26
N LYS A 63 -20.39 20.48 2.17
CA LYS A 63 -19.83 20.48 0.80
C LYS A 63 -18.53 19.68 0.67
N LYS A 64 -18.23 18.79 1.64
CA LYS A 64 -17.03 17.96 1.67
C LYS A 64 -17.39 16.48 1.69
N VAL A 65 -16.44 15.68 1.22
CA VAL A 65 -16.51 14.22 1.33
C VAL A 65 -15.79 13.77 2.59
N VAL A 66 -16.39 12.86 3.34
CA VAL A 66 -15.76 12.19 4.49
C VAL A 66 -15.64 10.71 4.20
N MET A 67 -14.44 10.14 4.35
CA MET A 67 -14.17 8.73 4.03
C MET A 67 -13.08 8.15 4.96
N PRO A 68 -12.86 6.82 4.98
CA PRO A 68 -11.75 6.25 5.73
C PRO A 68 -10.39 6.78 5.25
N GLY A 69 -9.40 6.78 6.13
CA GLY A 69 -7.99 6.94 5.78
C GLY A 69 -7.56 5.97 4.67
N PHE A 70 -6.69 6.42 3.76
CA PHE A 70 -6.11 5.50 2.78
C PHE A 70 -5.22 4.48 3.48
N VAL A 71 -5.29 3.25 2.99
CA VAL A 71 -4.33 2.19 3.31
C VAL A 71 -3.48 1.96 2.07
N ASP A 72 -2.17 2.08 2.21
CA ASP A 72 -1.21 1.82 1.13
C ASP A 72 -0.53 0.46 1.38
N PRO A 73 -1.02 -0.63 0.78
CA PRO A 73 -0.69 -1.98 1.20
C PRO A 73 0.65 -2.49 0.66
N HIS A 74 1.44 -1.65 -0.03
CA HIS A 74 2.71 -2.06 -0.63
C HIS A 74 3.65 -0.85 -0.80
N THR A 75 4.70 -0.77 0.03
CA THR A 75 5.74 0.27 -0.10
C THR A 75 7.13 -0.23 0.32
N HIS A 76 8.18 0.39 -0.24
CA HIS A 76 9.56 0.21 0.17
C HIS A 76 10.05 1.47 0.91
N LEU A 77 9.60 1.66 2.15
CA LEU A 77 9.82 2.90 2.89
C LEU A 77 11.30 3.18 3.23
N ILE A 78 12.09 2.14 3.50
CA ILE A 78 13.43 2.29 4.06
C ILE A 78 14.50 2.17 2.97
N PHE A 79 15.04 3.31 2.56
CA PHE A 79 16.21 3.40 1.70
C PHE A 79 16.96 4.73 1.86
N ASP A 80 18.16 4.79 1.28
CA ASP A 80 18.89 6.04 1.07
C ASP A 80 19.32 6.19 -0.40
N GLY A 81 19.65 7.42 -0.79
CA GLY A 81 19.93 7.78 -2.17
C GLY A 81 18.67 7.94 -3.03
N THR A 82 18.89 8.36 -4.27
CA THR A 82 17.88 8.67 -5.28
C THR A 82 18.35 8.14 -6.64
N ARG A 83 17.41 7.79 -7.52
CA ARG A 83 17.65 7.17 -8.85
C ARG A 83 17.27 8.10 -10.01
N GLU A 84 17.39 9.41 -9.80
CA GLU A 84 17.10 10.45 -10.80
C GLU A 84 17.98 10.35 -12.04
N GLU A 85 19.26 9.97 -11.88
CA GLU A 85 20.18 9.74 -13.00
C GLU A 85 19.74 8.54 -13.85
N GLU A 86 19.21 7.49 -13.21
CA GLU A 86 18.61 6.38 -13.93
C GLU A 86 17.34 6.79 -14.68
N PHE A 87 16.51 7.63 -14.06
CA PHE A 87 15.34 8.17 -14.73
C PHE A 87 15.72 8.96 -15.99
N GLN A 88 16.78 9.77 -15.91
CA GLN A 88 17.34 10.45 -17.09
C GLN A 88 17.81 9.45 -18.15
N MET A 89 18.58 8.43 -17.78
CA MET A 89 19.03 7.39 -18.73
C MET A 89 17.86 6.68 -19.43
N LYS A 90 16.77 6.39 -18.71
CA LYS A 90 15.55 5.81 -19.30
C LYS A 90 14.93 6.72 -20.35
N ILE A 91 14.83 8.03 -20.06
CA ILE A 91 14.34 9.03 -21.02
C ILE A 91 15.22 9.10 -22.27
N GLU A 92 16.53 8.94 -22.09
CA GLU A 92 17.50 8.88 -23.18
C GLU A 92 17.46 7.55 -23.98
N GLY A 93 16.56 6.62 -23.60
CA GLY A 93 16.35 5.35 -24.30
C GLY A 93 17.34 4.25 -23.93
N LYS A 94 18.06 4.38 -22.81
CA LYS A 94 18.98 3.34 -22.33
C LYS A 94 18.23 2.10 -21.89
N SER A 95 18.75 0.94 -22.28
CA SER A 95 18.24 -0.36 -21.84
C SER A 95 18.54 -0.59 -20.35
N TYR A 96 17.75 -1.48 -19.72
CA TYR A 96 17.99 -1.91 -18.35
C TYR A 96 19.44 -2.37 -18.12
N MET A 97 20.00 -3.13 -19.06
CA MET A 97 21.38 -3.64 -18.96
C MET A 97 22.44 -2.52 -19.05
N GLU A 98 22.21 -1.47 -19.84
CA GLU A 98 23.09 -0.30 -19.88
C GLU A 98 23.06 0.47 -18.56
N ILE A 99 21.88 0.67 -18.00
CA ILE A 99 21.68 1.34 -16.70
C ILE A 99 22.39 0.56 -15.58
N MET A 100 22.22 -0.77 -15.56
CA MET A 100 22.90 -1.63 -14.59
C MET A 100 24.42 -1.56 -14.72
N LYS A 101 24.95 -1.58 -15.95
CA LYS A 101 26.40 -1.44 -16.21
C LYS A 101 26.93 -0.06 -15.79
N ALA A 102 26.11 0.97 -15.84
CA ALA A 102 26.44 2.31 -15.36
C ALA A 102 26.37 2.44 -13.82
N GLY A 103 26.09 1.34 -13.10
CA GLY A 103 26.01 1.32 -11.64
C GLY A 103 24.66 1.82 -11.10
N GLY A 104 23.61 1.85 -11.91
CA GLY A 104 22.23 2.11 -11.51
C GLY A 104 21.53 0.86 -10.96
N GLY A 105 20.20 0.84 -11.01
CA GLY A 105 19.44 -0.35 -10.61
C GLY A 105 19.23 -0.51 -9.11
N ILE A 106 18.72 -1.68 -8.73
CA ILE A 106 18.50 -2.06 -7.32
C ILE A 106 19.81 -2.00 -6.51
N TYR A 107 20.93 -2.45 -7.07
CA TYR A 107 22.19 -2.54 -6.34
C TYR A 107 22.75 -1.16 -5.95
N TYR A 108 22.45 -0.11 -6.72
CA TYR A 108 22.74 1.26 -6.30
C TYR A 108 22.06 1.60 -4.97
N THR A 109 20.75 1.35 -4.88
CA THR A 109 19.97 1.60 -3.66
C THR A 109 20.45 0.72 -2.52
N VAL A 110 20.79 -0.54 -2.78
CA VAL A 110 21.35 -1.45 -1.78
C VAL A 110 22.63 -0.87 -1.18
N GLU A 111 23.58 -0.46 -2.03
CA GLU A 111 24.84 0.13 -1.59
C GLU A 111 24.65 1.41 -0.75
N LYS A 112 23.72 2.29 -1.16
CA LYS A 112 23.39 3.50 -0.38
C LYS A 112 22.76 3.16 0.97
N THR A 113 21.81 2.22 0.99
CA THR A 113 21.08 1.82 2.19
C THR A 113 21.99 1.09 3.21
N LYS A 114 22.94 0.28 2.74
CA LYS A 114 23.99 -0.32 3.58
C LYS A 114 24.82 0.76 4.28
N LYS A 115 25.33 1.74 3.52
CA LYS A 115 26.18 2.84 4.03
C LYS A 115 25.43 3.81 4.94
N ALA A 116 24.12 3.96 4.77
CA ALA A 116 23.31 4.85 5.58
C ALA A 116 23.18 4.35 7.03
N SER A 117 23.30 5.28 7.98
CA SER A 117 23.04 5.00 9.39
C SER A 117 21.54 4.80 9.65
N LYS A 118 21.21 4.05 10.71
CA LYS A 118 19.81 3.88 11.18
C LYS A 118 19.11 5.24 11.37
N LYS A 119 19.82 6.24 11.91
CA LYS A 119 19.29 7.61 12.10
C LYS A 119 18.91 8.25 10.76
N LYS A 120 19.80 8.19 9.77
CA LYS A 120 19.57 8.75 8.44
C LYS A 120 18.38 8.10 7.74
N LEU A 121 18.28 6.77 7.79
CA LEU A 121 17.16 6.02 7.24
C LEU A 121 15.82 6.42 7.88
N LYS A 122 15.77 6.52 9.21
CA LYS A 122 14.58 7.00 9.93
C LYS A 122 14.20 8.43 9.57
N GLU A 123 15.17 9.32 9.37
CA GLU A 123 14.93 10.71 8.96
C GLU A 123 14.36 10.80 7.54
N ASN A 124 14.90 10.02 6.60
CA ASN A 124 14.36 9.93 5.25
C ASN A 124 12.91 9.41 5.27
N ALA A 125 12.69 8.28 5.94
CA ALA A 125 11.37 7.68 6.08
C ALA A 125 10.35 8.63 6.72
N LYS A 126 10.72 9.37 7.78
CA LYS A 126 9.83 10.38 8.40
C LYS A 126 9.41 11.48 7.42
N LYS A 127 10.30 11.92 6.52
CA LYS A 127 9.94 12.90 5.48
C LYS A 127 8.92 12.33 4.50
N THR A 128 9.11 11.09 4.07
CA THR A 128 8.15 10.38 3.20
C THR A 128 6.81 10.20 3.91
N LEU A 129 6.81 9.70 5.15
CA LEU A 129 5.59 9.49 5.92
C LEU A 129 4.80 10.79 6.15
N ASN A 130 5.48 11.93 6.30
CA ASN A 130 4.82 13.23 6.35
C ASN A 130 4.05 13.51 5.05
N ARG A 131 4.66 13.26 3.89
CA ARG A 131 4.02 13.46 2.58
C ARG A 131 2.87 12.49 2.38
N MET A 132 3.08 11.19 2.62
CA MET A 132 2.01 10.18 2.59
C MET A 132 0.81 10.59 3.45
N LEU A 133 1.07 11.05 4.68
CA LEU A 133 0.03 11.53 5.58
C LEU A 133 -0.69 12.76 5.04
N GLN A 134 0.03 13.74 4.47
CA GLN A 134 -0.59 14.91 3.83
C GLN A 134 -1.51 14.51 2.68
N PHE A 135 -1.18 13.44 1.93
CA PHE A 135 -2.01 12.91 0.85
C PHE A 135 -3.12 11.95 1.32
N GLY A 136 -3.27 11.75 2.63
CA GLY A 136 -4.37 11.00 3.25
C GLY A 136 -4.06 9.56 3.63
N THR A 137 -2.82 9.10 3.48
CA THR A 137 -2.43 7.74 3.90
C THR A 137 -2.27 7.67 5.41
N THR A 138 -3.08 6.83 6.06
CA THR A 138 -3.06 6.64 7.52
C THR A 138 -2.36 5.36 7.94
N THR A 139 -2.29 4.38 7.04
CA THR A 139 -1.62 3.10 7.28
C THR A 139 -0.88 2.69 6.01
N ILE A 140 0.33 2.17 6.17
CA ILE A 140 1.10 1.57 5.09
C ILE A 140 1.57 0.17 5.46
N GLU A 141 1.81 -0.65 4.48
CA GLU A 141 2.82 -1.70 4.60
C GLU A 141 4.19 -1.14 4.23
N ALA A 142 5.24 -1.58 4.91
CA ALA A 142 6.60 -1.12 4.71
C ALA A 142 7.56 -2.31 4.66
N LYS A 143 8.20 -2.49 3.51
CA LYS A 143 9.15 -3.57 3.22
C LYS A 143 10.58 -3.19 3.57
N SER A 144 11.37 -4.20 3.92
CA SER A 144 12.82 -4.17 3.82
C SER A 144 13.27 -4.42 2.36
N GLY A 145 14.35 -5.17 2.11
CA GLY A 145 14.72 -5.63 0.77
C GLY A 145 15.75 -4.76 0.02
N TYR A 146 16.25 -3.69 0.64
CA TYR A 146 17.42 -2.95 0.13
C TYR A 146 18.68 -3.17 0.98
N GLY A 147 18.72 -4.27 1.75
CA GLY A 147 19.92 -4.74 2.44
C GLY A 147 20.57 -5.92 1.73
N LEU A 148 19.79 -6.95 1.43
CA LEU A 148 20.26 -8.24 0.89
C LEU A 148 21.30 -8.96 1.77
N ASP A 149 21.53 -8.48 3.00
CA ASP A 149 22.33 -9.11 4.05
C ASP A 149 21.62 -8.96 5.40
N ALA A 150 21.93 -9.87 6.34
CA ALA A 150 21.25 -9.93 7.62
C ALA A 150 21.35 -8.63 8.43
N GLU A 151 22.50 -7.97 8.44
CA GLU A 151 22.70 -6.73 9.20
C GLU A 151 21.78 -5.61 8.71
N THR A 152 21.71 -5.41 7.40
CA THR A 152 20.98 -4.30 6.79
C THR A 152 19.48 -4.57 6.72
N GLU A 153 19.06 -5.82 6.52
CA GLU A 153 17.64 -6.22 6.58
C GLU A 153 17.09 -6.02 8.00
N ILE A 154 17.81 -6.49 9.04
CA ILE A 154 17.44 -6.27 10.44
C ILE A 154 17.44 -4.76 10.77
N LYS A 155 18.45 -4.01 10.33
CA LYS A 155 18.51 -2.54 10.50
C LYS A 155 17.26 -1.87 9.91
N SER A 156 16.81 -2.33 8.75
CA SER A 156 15.66 -1.77 8.04
C SER A 156 14.34 -2.07 8.75
N LEU A 157 14.11 -3.32 9.14
CA LEU A 157 12.91 -3.72 9.91
C LEU A 157 12.85 -3.01 11.26
N GLN A 158 13.98 -2.86 11.95
CA GLN A 158 14.03 -2.05 13.17
C GLN A 158 13.76 -0.56 12.89
N CYS A 159 14.17 0.00 11.76
CA CYS A 159 13.75 1.37 11.40
C CYS A 159 12.23 1.45 11.25
N ILE A 160 11.62 0.47 10.58
CA ILE A 160 10.17 0.41 10.41
C ILE A 160 9.47 0.36 11.76
N ALA A 161 9.95 -0.43 12.72
CA ALA A 161 9.36 -0.50 14.06
C ALA A 161 9.58 0.80 14.86
N ASP A 162 10.80 1.33 14.88
CA ASP A 162 11.20 2.38 15.83
C ASP A 162 10.84 3.81 15.39
N ILE A 163 10.31 4.03 14.18
CA ILE A 163 9.90 5.37 13.76
C ILE A 163 8.66 5.80 14.58
N GLU A 164 8.76 6.94 15.27
CA GLU A 164 7.61 7.59 15.88
C GLU A 164 6.90 8.45 14.82
N HIS A 165 5.72 8.03 14.41
CA HIS A 165 4.89 8.71 13.41
C HIS A 165 3.42 8.31 13.53
N PRO A 166 2.45 9.20 13.22
CA PRO A 166 1.02 8.84 13.22
C PRO A 166 0.66 7.71 12.24
N VAL A 167 1.28 7.69 11.06
CA VAL A 167 1.09 6.63 10.06
C VAL A 167 1.53 5.28 10.65
N GLU A 168 0.59 4.35 10.71
CA GLU A 168 0.86 2.98 11.13
C GLU A 168 1.57 2.21 10.02
N ARG A 169 2.45 1.30 10.41
CA ARG A 169 3.26 0.51 9.49
C ARG A 169 3.03 -0.97 9.79
N VAL A 170 2.83 -1.74 8.73
CA VAL A 170 2.84 -3.20 8.75
C VAL A 170 4.20 -3.65 8.21
N PRO A 171 5.09 -4.25 9.02
CA PRO A 171 6.44 -4.58 8.59
C PRO A 171 6.48 -5.87 7.77
N THR A 172 7.21 -5.84 6.67
CA THR A 172 7.40 -6.99 5.77
C THR A 172 8.90 -7.22 5.51
N TYR A 173 9.35 -8.46 5.68
CA TYR A 173 10.67 -8.89 5.24
C TYR A 173 10.62 -9.28 3.76
N LEU A 174 11.37 -8.57 2.90
CA LEU A 174 11.37 -8.81 1.46
C LEU A 174 12.69 -9.45 1.00
N VAL A 175 12.57 -10.64 0.39
CA VAL A 175 13.64 -11.30 -0.37
C VAL A 175 13.62 -10.77 -1.80
N HIS A 176 14.35 -9.67 -2.00
CA HIS A 176 14.18 -8.79 -3.16
C HIS A 176 15.05 -9.16 -4.37
N ALA A 177 16.30 -9.53 -4.13
CA ALA A 177 17.27 -9.88 -5.17
C ALA A 177 18.43 -10.67 -4.58
N VAL A 178 19.20 -11.34 -5.43
CA VAL A 178 20.47 -11.96 -5.04
C VAL A 178 21.57 -10.88 -5.02
N PRO A 179 22.38 -10.74 -3.95
CA PRO A 179 23.48 -9.80 -3.88
C PRO A 179 24.50 -10.00 -5.02
N GLN A 180 25.08 -8.90 -5.53
CA GLN A 180 26.16 -9.00 -6.52
C GLN A 180 27.37 -9.74 -5.93
N GLY A 181 27.86 -10.74 -6.68
CA GLY A 181 29.03 -11.52 -6.27
C GLY A 181 28.76 -12.47 -5.11
N PHE A 182 27.49 -12.79 -4.80
CA PHE A 182 27.17 -13.79 -3.79
C PHE A 182 27.70 -15.17 -4.22
N GLU A 183 28.45 -15.83 -3.34
CA GLU A 183 28.94 -17.19 -3.54
C GLU A 183 28.13 -18.17 -2.68
N GLY A 184 27.67 -19.28 -3.27
CA GLY A 184 26.91 -20.32 -2.56
C GLY A 184 25.39 -20.30 -2.84
N ASP A 185 24.63 -21.07 -2.06
CA ASP A 185 23.16 -21.11 -2.16
C ASP A 185 22.56 -19.92 -1.38
N TYR A 186 22.04 -18.94 -2.13
CA TYR A 186 21.39 -17.78 -1.53
C TYR A 186 20.10 -18.13 -0.79
N ILE A 187 19.39 -19.20 -1.19
CA ILE A 187 18.16 -19.65 -0.53
C ILE A 187 18.48 -20.18 0.87
N GLU A 188 19.56 -20.96 1.01
CA GLU A 188 20.05 -21.40 2.32
C GLU A 188 20.46 -20.19 3.19
N TYR A 189 21.06 -19.17 2.60
CA TYR A 189 21.38 -17.93 3.31
C TYR A 189 20.12 -17.19 3.81
N VAL A 190 19.07 -17.12 2.97
CA VAL A 190 17.77 -16.56 3.36
C VAL A 190 17.14 -17.38 4.48
N HIS A 191 17.15 -18.72 4.40
CA HIS A 191 16.65 -19.60 5.46
C HIS A 191 17.33 -19.34 6.81
N ASN A 192 18.66 -19.18 6.80
CA ASN A 192 19.43 -18.84 7.99
C ASN A 192 19.15 -17.41 8.53
N MET A 193 18.53 -16.54 7.73
CA MET A 193 18.14 -15.19 8.13
C MET A 193 16.77 -15.15 8.80
N LEU A 194 15.84 -16.03 8.40
CA LEU A 194 14.44 -16.05 8.85
C LEU A 194 14.28 -16.00 10.38
N PRO A 195 15.01 -16.78 11.21
CA PRO A 195 14.88 -16.69 12.67
C PRO A 195 15.18 -15.30 13.25
N LYS A 196 16.00 -14.50 12.55
CA LYS A 196 16.44 -13.17 13.02
C LYS A 196 15.49 -12.06 12.59
N VAL A 197 14.83 -12.20 11.45
CA VAL A 197 13.93 -11.19 10.88
C VAL A 197 12.47 -11.43 11.25
N ALA A 198 12.07 -12.69 11.47
CA ALA A 198 10.69 -13.03 11.81
C ALA A 198 10.14 -12.30 13.04
N PRO A 199 10.90 -12.08 14.14
CA PRO A 199 10.41 -11.30 15.27
C PRO A 199 10.16 -9.80 14.97
N LEU A 200 10.59 -9.31 13.80
CA LEU A 200 10.52 -7.90 13.40
C LEU A 200 9.56 -7.64 12.24
N ALA A 201 8.95 -8.69 11.67
CA ALA A 201 8.08 -8.61 10.52
C ALA A 201 6.78 -9.40 10.77
N GLU A 202 5.69 -8.99 10.11
CA GLU A 202 4.43 -9.74 10.09
C GLU A 202 4.32 -10.59 8.81
N PHE A 203 4.95 -10.12 7.73
CA PHE A 203 4.90 -10.76 6.41
C PHE A 203 6.30 -11.10 5.90
N VAL A 204 6.36 -12.14 5.07
CA VAL A 204 7.48 -12.39 4.15
C VAL A 204 7.03 -12.10 2.73
N ASP A 205 7.91 -11.50 1.94
CA ASP A 205 7.69 -11.21 0.54
C ASP A 205 8.87 -11.69 -0.30
N VAL A 206 8.62 -12.07 -1.55
CA VAL A 206 9.63 -12.55 -2.49
C VAL A 206 9.37 -11.92 -3.85
N PHE A 207 10.42 -11.44 -4.49
CA PHE A 207 10.35 -11.02 -5.89
C PHE A 207 10.46 -12.21 -6.83
N CYS A 208 9.32 -12.84 -7.11
CA CYS A 208 9.23 -14.04 -7.91
C CYS A 208 9.13 -13.68 -9.39
N GLU A 209 10.28 -13.66 -10.05
CA GLU A 209 10.42 -13.20 -11.43
C GLU A 209 11.58 -13.93 -12.14
N GLU A 210 11.45 -14.06 -13.46
CA GLU A 210 12.49 -14.63 -14.31
C GLU A 210 13.82 -13.88 -14.13
N GLY A 211 14.88 -14.64 -13.86
CA GLY A 211 16.21 -14.08 -13.60
C GLY A 211 16.41 -13.54 -12.17
N VAL A 212 15.43 -13.66 -11.28
CA VAL A 212 15.55 -13.28 -9.86
C VAL A 212 15.33 -14.49 -8.93
N PHE A 213 14.08 -14.88 -8.69
CA PHE A 213 13.71 -16.08 -7.90
C PHE A 213 12.68 -16.90 -8.67
N SER A 214 12.99 -18.18 -8.88
CA SER A 214 12.08 -19.11 -9.53
C SER A 214 10.85 -19.44 -8.65
N PHE A 215 9.87 -20.14 -9.22
CA PHE A 215 8.73 -20.66 -8.44
C PHE A 215 9.18 -21.64 -7.35
N ASP A 216 10.20 -22.46 -7.62
CA ASP A 216 10.74 -23.42 -6.65
C ASP A 216 11.48 -22.71 -5.51
N ASP A 217 12.30 -21.70 -5.83
CA ASP A 217 12.99 -20.88 -4.83
C ASP A 217 11.99 -20.16 -3.93
N THR A 218 10.98 -19.54 -4.55
CA THR A 218 9.92 -18.81 -3.85
C THR A 218 9.14 -19.74 -2.93
N THR A 219 8.77 -20.93 -3.39
CA THR A 219 8.08 -21.94 -2.58
C THR A 219 8.92 -22.32 -1.36
N ARG A 220 10.20 -22.65 -1.55
CA ARG A 220 11.13 -23.00 -0.47
C ARG A 220 11.28 -21.89 0.57
N ILE A 221 11.35 -20.63 0.14
CA ILE A 221 11.44 -19.47 1.05
C ILE A 221 10.16 -19.31 1.85
N VAL A 222 9.00 -19.36 1.18
CA VAL A 222 7.69 -19.15 1.80
C VAL A 222 7.34 -20.26 2.79
N GLU A 223 7.62 -21.52 2.44
CA GLU A 223 7.39 -22.66 3.33
C GLU A 223 8.22 -22.56 4.61
N GLU A 224 9.51 -22.26 4.51
CA GLU A 224 10.36 -22.08 5.69
C GLU A 224 9.92 -20.86 6.52
N ALA A 225 9.57 -19.74 5.89
CA ALA A 225 9.14 -18.52 6.59
C ALA A 225 7.86 -18.71 7.41
N ARG A 226 6.95 -19.61 6.98
CA ARG A 226 5.74 -19.97 7.72
C ARG A 226 6.01 -20.66 9.04
N GLU A 227 7.07 -21.46 9.13
CA GLU A 227 7.50 -22.09 10.38
C GLU A 227 7.87 -21.05 11.45
N TYR A 228 8.22 -19.83 11.03
CA TYR A 228 8.48 -18.69 11.92
C TYR A 228 7.28 -17.74 12.08
N GLY A 229 6.11 -18.11 11.57
CA GLY A 229 4.86 -17.35 11.72
C GLY A 229 4.70 -16.16 10.76
N LEU A 230 5.53 -16.04 9.73
CA LEU A 230 5.40 -14.99 8.73
C LEU A 230 4.31 -15.34 7.71
N THR A 231 3.40 -14.40 7.47
CA THR A 231 2.37 -14.56 6.44
C THR A 231 2.96 -14.21 5.06
N PRO A 232 2.86 -15.08 4.05
CA PRO A 232 3.47 -14.80 2.76
C PRO A 232 2.63 -13.83 1.93
N ARG A 233 3.33 -13.01 1.15
CA ARG A 233 2.84 -12.21 0.03
C ARG A 233 3.91 -12.25 -1.07
N LEU A 234 3.58 -11.94 -2.33
CA LEU A 234 4.56 -12.03 -3.41
C LEU A 234 4.48 -10.84 -4.38
N HIS A 235 5.63 -10.36 -4.85
CA HIS A 235 5.71 -9.61 -6.10
C HIS A 235 5.74 -10.61 -7.24
N VAL A 236 4.73 -10.59 -8.10
CA VAL A 236 4.54 -11.57 -9.16
C VAL A 236 3.96 -10.95 -10.41
N ASP A 237 4.31 -11.57 -11.53
CA ASP A 237 3.80 -11.23 -12.84
C ASP A 237 4.05 -9.75 -13.28
N GLU A 238 5.13 -9.14 -12.79
CA GLU A 238 5.53 -7.78 -13.19
C GLU A 238 6.07 -7.75 -14.63
N PHE A 239 6.82 -8.79 -15.03
CA PHE A 239 7.39 -8.94 -16.37
C PHE A 239 7.09 -10.29 -17.02
N SER A 240 6.85 -11.35 -16.24
CA SER A 240 6.44 -12.68 -16.74
C SER A 240 5.07 -13.12 -16.19
N SER A 241 4.65 -14.38 -16.37
CA SER A 241 3.32 -14.85 -15.92
C SER A 241 3.40 -16.19 -15.21
N GLY A 242 2.52 -16.41 -14.24
CA GLY A 242 2.35 -17.68 -13.51
C GLY A 242 2.54 -17.54 -12.00
N GLY A 243 3.08 -16.41 -11.54
CA GLY A 243 3.29 -16.13 -10.13
C GLY A 243 2.00 -15.84 -9.38
N ALA A 244 0.95 -15.29 -10.02
CA ALA A 244 -0.37 -15.18 -9.39
C ALA A 244 -0.95 -16.55 -9.02
N GLU A 245 -0.80 -17.55 -9.89
CA GLU A 245 -1.19 -18.92 -9.61
C GLU A 245 -0.42 -19.49 -8.41
N LEU A 246 0.89 -19.24 -8.36
CA LEU A 246 1.74 -19.64 -7.24
C LEU A 246 1.31 -18.97 -5.93
N ALA A 247 1.03 -17.66 -5.95
CA ALA A 247 0.58 -16.92 -4.77
C ALA A 247 -0.71 -17.51 -4.18
N VAL A 248 -1.64 -17.94 -5.03
CA VAL A 248 -2.87 -18.61 -4.59
C VAL A 248 -2.57 -19.99 -4.02
N ASP A 249 -1.75 -20.79 -4.69
CA ASP A 249 -1.39 -22.14 -4.24
C ASP A 249 -0.62 -22.11 -2.91
N LEU A 250 0.19 -21.06 -2.70
CA LEU A 250 0.88 -20.77 -1.45
C LEU A 250 0.04 -19.95 -0.46
N HIS A 251 -1.29 -19.83 -0.64
CA HIS A 251 -2.19 -19.10 0.27
C HIS A 251 -1.64 -17.76 0.76
N CYS A 252 -1.06 -16.98 -0.16
CA CYS A 252 -0.52 -15.67 0.13
C CYS A 252 -1.64 -14.69 0.50
N ALA A 253 -1.34 -13.76 1.41
CA ALA A 253 -2.22 -12.64 1.74
C ALA A 253 -2.46 -11.75 0.53
N SER A 254 -1.42 -11.51 -0.28
CA SER A 254 -1.53 -10.78 -1.52
C SER A 254 -0.59 -11.27 -2.62
N ALA A 255 -1.00 -11.00 -3.86
CA ALA A 255 -0.19 -11.07 -5.07
C ALA A 255 -0.12 -9.65 -5.64
N ASP A 256 1.09 -9.11 -5.75
CA ASP A 256 1.33 -7.70 -6.04
C ASP A 256 1.94 -7.56 -7.45
N HIS A 257 1.76 -6.41 -8.11
CA HIS A 257 2.08 -6.12 -9.54
C HIS A 257 0.96 -6.55 -10.53
N LEU A 258 1.05 -7.76 -11.08
CA LEU A 258 0.04 -8.41 -11.92
C LEU A 258 -0.18 -7.82 -13.33
N GLU A 259 0.83 -7.16 -13.90
CA GLU A 259 0.83 -6.61 -15.26
C GLU A 259 0.62 -7.70 -16.31
N TYR A 260 1.32 -8.83 -16.17
CA TYR A 260 1.37 -9.93 -17.13
C TYR A 260 0.58 -11.17 -16.68
N THR A 261 -0.17 -11.08 -15.58
CA THR A 261 -0.94 -12.21 -15.05
C THR A 261 -1.83 -12.85 -16.10
N SER A 262 -1.77 -14.17 -16.18
CA SER A 262 -2.50 -14.98 -17.15
C SER A 262 -4.02 -15.00 -16.89
N ASP A 263 -4.80 -15.47 -17.85
CA ASP A 263 -6.24 -15.70 -17.63
C ASP A 263 -6.51 -16.81 -16.59
N THR A 264 -5.58 -17.74 -16.42
CA THR A 264 -5.63 -18.78 -15.40
C THR A 264 -5.37 -18.18 -14.02
N GLY A 265 -4.36 -17.32 -13.89
CA GLY A 265 -4.06 -16.57 -12.67
C GLY A 265 -5.23 -15.71 -12.21
N ILE A 266 -5.85 -14.95 -13.10
CA ILE A 266 -7.06 -14.17 -12.78
C ILE A 266 -8.18 -15.07 -12.25
N LYS A 267 -8.42 -16.24 -12.87
CA LYS A 267 -9.45 -17.18 -12.41
C LYS A 267 -9.12 -17.76 -11.04
N LYS A 268 -7.87 -18.12 -10.77
CA LYS A 268 -7.45 -18.62 -9.46
C LYS A 268 -7.64 -17.57 -8.37
N LEU A 269 -7.17 -16.33 -8.61
CA LEU A 269 -7.35 -15.21 -7.68
C LEU A 269 -8.83 -14.93 -7.37
N ALA A 270 -9.73 -15.08 -8.35
CA ALA A 270 -11.16 -14.87 -8.14
C ALA A 270 -11.81 -15.93 -7.22
N HIS A 271 -11.12 -17.03 -6.95
CA HIS A 271 -11.59 -18.14 -6.13
C HIS A 271 -10.72 -18.38 -4.89
N SER A 272 -9.95 -17.37 -4.46
CA SER A 272 -9.11 -17.43 -3.26
C SER A 272 -9.29 -16.20 -2.37
N ASP A 273 -8.66 -16.24 -1.19
CA ASP A 273 -8.58 -15.10 -0.27
C ASP A 273 -7.37 -14.19 -0.55
N THR A 274 -6.56 -14.51 -1.56
CA THR A 274 -5.38 -13.72 -1.95
C THR A 274 -5.82 -12.42 -2.62
N VAL A 275 -5.45 -11.28 -2.04
CA VAL A 275 -5.78 -9.97 -2.60
C VAL A 275 -4.82 -9.64 -3.75
N ALA A 276 -5.35 -9.22 -4.89
CA ALA A 276 -4.57 -8.70 -6.00
C ALA A 276 -4.23 -7.22 -5.75
N THR A 277 -2.98 -6.90 -5.43
CA THR A 277 -2.53 -5.53 -5.21
C THR A 277 -1.94 -4.95 -6.49
N LEU A 278 -2.66 -4.02 -7.12
CA LEU A 278 -2.23 -3.41 -8.37
C LEU A 278 -1.44 -2.13 -8.12
N LEU A 279 -0.33 -1.97 -8.85
CA LEU A 279 0.69 -0.95 -8.59
C LEU A 279 0.85 0.01 -9.78
N PRO A 280 -0.18 0.78 -10.18
CA PRO A 280 -0.19 1.48 -11.46
C PRO A 280 0.87 2.59 -11.60
N GLY A 281 1.51 3.01 -10.51
CA GLY A 281 2.65 3.94 -10.56
C GLY A 281 3.86 3.33 -11.27
N THR A 282 4.07 2.02 -11.14
CA THR A 282 5.20 1.30 -11.73
C THR A 282 5.13 1.25 -13.26
N PRO A 283 4.03 0.82 -13.90
CA PRO A 283 3.91 0.90 -15.34
C PRO A 283 3.86 2.35 -15.86
N PHE A 284 3.45 3.33 -15.03
CA PHE A 284 3.56 4.74 -15.39
C PHE A 284 5.03 5.17 -15.57
N ILE A 285 5.90 4.88 -14.58
CA ILE A 285 7.30 5.31 -14.64
C ILE A 285 8.13 4.48 -15.63
N LEU A 286 7.77 3.20 -15.82
CA LEU A 286 8.41 2.32 -16.80
C LEU A 286 7.87 2.50 -18.22
N ASN A 287 6.80 3.29 -18.40
CA ASN A 287 6.07 3.42 -19.65
C ASN A 287 5.70 2.04 -20.25
N SER A 288 5.15 1.16 -19.40
CA SER A 288 4.86 -0.24 -19.72
C SER A 288 3.36 -0.57 -19.63
N THR A 289 3.03 -1.85 -19.78
CA THR A 289 1.67 -2.38 -19.72
C THR A 289 1.09 -2.27 -18.32
N TYR A 290 -0.18 -1.85 -18.20
CA TYR A 290 -0.89 -1.81 -16.92
C TYR A 290 -1.60 -3.14 -16.63
N PRO A 291 -1.79 -3.51 -15.35
CA PRO A 291 -2.60 -4.67 -14.97
C PRO A 291 -4.03 -4.61 -15.51
N ARG A 292 -4.59 -5.78 -15.82
CA ARG A 292 -5.92 -5.92 -16.43
C ARG A 292 -7.06 -5.80 -15.41
N ALA A 293 -7.08 -4.70 -14.63
CA ALA A 293 -7.97 -4.53 -13.49
C ALA A 293 -9.45 -4.75 -13.82
N ARG A 294 -9.95 -4.19 -14.94
CA ARG A 294 -11.35 -4.43 -15.36
C ARG A 294 -11.68 -5.92 -15.47
N LYS A 295 -10.81 -6.70 -16.13
CA LYS A 295 -11.00 -8.15 -16.27
C LYS A 295 -10.96 -8.87 -14.92
N MET A 296 -10.07 -8.47 -14.02
CA MET A 296 -9.98 -9.01 -12.67
C MET A 296 -11.25 -8.72 -11.84
N ILE A 297 -11.76 -7.48 -11.89
CA ILE A 297 -13.02 -7.10 -11.20
C ILE A 297 -14.19 -7.92 -11.76
N ASP A 298 -14.31 -8.01 -13.09
CA ASP A 298 -15.38 -8.74 -13.75
C ASP A 298 -15.30 -10.26 -13.49
N ALA A 299 -14.10 -10.78 -13.19
CA ALA A 299 -13.89 -12.16 -12.74
C ALA A 299 -14.17 -12.35 -11.23
N GLY A 300 -14.23 -11.29 -10.45
CA GLY A 300 -14.51 -11.32 -9.01
C GLY A 300 -13.29 -11.41 -8.11
N VAL A 301 -12.13 -10.99 -8.61
CA VAL A 301 -10.91 -10.84 -7.80
C VAL A 301 -11.09 -9.71 -6.77
N GLY A 302 -10.63 -9.92 -5.54
CA GLY A 302 -10.46 -8.87 -4.55
C GLY A 302 -9.25 -8.01 -4.89
N ILE A 303 -9.47 -6.74 -5.24
CA ILE A 303 -8.39 -5.84 -5.70
C ILE A 303 -8.08 -4.79 -4.64
N ALA A 304 -6.80 -4.60 -4.37
CA ALA A 304 -6.24 -3.45 -3.67
C ALA A 304 -5.40 -2.58 -4.64
N LEU A 305 -5.18 -1.32 -4.25
CA LEU A 305 -4.29 -0.40 -4.96
C LEU A 305 -3.20 0.08 -4.00
N ALA A 306 -1.99 0.24 -4.48
CA ALA A 306 -0.87 0.79 -3.71
C ALA A 306 -0.04 1.78 -4.53
N THR A 307 0.78 2.58 -3.85
CA THR A 307 1.73 3.48 -4.51
C THR A 307 2.90 2.74 -5.14
N ASP A 308 3.31 1.61 -4.53
CA ASP A 308 4.64 1.05 -4.74
C ASP A 308 5.73 2.11 -4.51
N PHE A 309 5.59 2.91 -3.44
CA PHE A 309 6.59 3.93 -3.14
C PHE A 309 7.96 3.27 -2.97
N ASN A 310 8.86 3.54 -3.91
CA ASN A 310 10.22 3.04 -3.91
C ASN A 310 11.14 4.02 -4.69
N PRO A 311 12.48 3.86 -4.67
CA PRO A 311 13.39 4.76 -5.37
C PRO A 311 13.20 4.83 -6.88
N ASN A 312 12.59 3.83 -7.51
CA ASN A 312 12.24 3.80 -8.93
C ASN A 312 10.84 4.38 -9.18
N CYS A 313 9.83 3.97 -8.41
CA CYS A 313 8.49 4.57 -8.42
C CYS A 313 8.33 5.57 -7.27
N LEU A 314 8.87 6.77 -7.45
CA LEU A 314 8.97 7.77 -6.39
C LEU A 314 7.68 8.60 -6.26
N THR A 315 6.58 7.98 -5.84
CA THR A 315 5.29 8.65 -5.57
C THR A 315 4.70 8.25 -4.22
N GLU A 316 4.31 9.22 -3.40
CA GLU A 316 3.63 8.99 -2.11
C GLU A 316 2.09 9.12 -2.19
N SER A 317 1.54 9.38 -3.38
CA SER A 317 0.16 9.84 -3.54
C SER A 317 -0.80 8.73 -3.97
N MET A 318 -1.60 8.23 -3.01
CA MET A 318 -2.74 7.36 -3.31
C MET A 318 -3.77 8.02 -4.23
N GLN A 319 -3.90 9.36 -4.21
CA GLN A 319 -4.77 10.09 -5.12
C GLN A 319 -4.29 10.00 -6.57
N PHE A 320 -2.97 10.01 -6.80
CA PHE A 320 -2.40 9.78 -8.12
C PHE A 320 -2.60 8.33 -8.57
N VAL A 321 -2.40 7.36 -7.67
CA VAL A 321 -2.71 5.93 -7.91
C VAL A 321 -4.16 5.73 -8.35
N ILE A 322 -5.12 6.35 -7.64
CA ILE A 322 -6.55 6.32 -8.01
C ILE A 322 -6.78 6.93 -9.40
N SER A 323 -6.09 8.02 -9.74
CA SER A 323 -6.18 8.66 -11.06
C SER A 323 -5.69 7.72 -12.17
N LEU A 324 -4.57 7.02 -11.97
CA LEU A 324 -4.05 6.04 -12.92
C LEU A 324 -4.97 4.82 -13.02
N ALA A 325 -5.50 4.33 -11.90
CA ALA A 325 -6.45 3.22 -11.90
C ALA A 325 -7.71 3.52 -12.73
N CYS A 326 -8.24 4.73 -12.61
CA CYS A 326 -9.40 5.14 -13.39
C CYS A 326 -9.06 5.29 -14.88
N THR A 327 -7.97 5.97 -15.20
CA THR A 327 -7.64 6.37 -16.58
C THR A 327 -6.98 5.27 -17.41
N LYS A 328 -6.12 4.44 -16.78
CA LYS A 328 -5.32 3.41 -17.45
C LYS A 328 -5.88 2.01 -17.25
N MET A 329 -6.45 1.71 -16.08
CA MET A 329 -6.96 0.37 -15.75
C MET A 329 -8.48 0.24 -15.84
N ARG A 330 -9.18 1.32 -16.21
CA ARG A 330 -10.64 1.38 -16.39
C ARG A 330 -11.42 1.02 -15.12
N MET A 331 -10.88 1.30 -13.94
CA MET A 331 -11.64 1.25 -12.69
C MET A 331 -12.58 2.46 -12.61
N THR A 332 -13.74 2.29 -11.99
CA THR A 332 -14.58 3.42 -11.56
C THR A 332 -13.97 4.05 -10.30
N GLN A 333 -14.28 5.30 -10.02
CA GLN A 333 -13.83 5.97 -8.79
C GLN A 333 -14.25 5.20 -7.54
N ALA A 334 -15.45 4.60 -7.54
CA ALA A 334 -15.92 3.82 -6.41
C ALA A 334 -15.08 2.54 -6.20
N GLU A 335 -14.79 1.80 -7.27
CA GLU A 335 -13.90 0.63 -7.18
C GLU A 335 -12.49 1.02 -6.73
N ALA A 336 -11.95 2.15 -7.21
CA ALA A 336 -10.63 2.63 -6.81
C ALA A 336 -10.59 3.07 -5.34
N ILE A 337 -11.59 3.80 -4.85
CA ILE A 337 -11.72 4.17 -3.44
C ILE A 337 -11.80 2.91 -2.56
N CYS A 338 -12.62 1.93 -2.95
CA CYS A 338 -12.72 0.64 -2.28
C CYS A 338 -11.36 -0.08 -2.23
N ALA A 339 -10.64 -0.11 -3.35
CA ALA A 339 -9.34 -0.73 -3.47
C ALA A 339 -8.24 -0.05 -2.64
N SER A 340 -8.35 1.26 -2.41
CA SER A 340 -7.40 2.07 -1.61
C SER A 340 -7.78 2.20 -0.13
N THR A 341 -8.84 1.53 0.32
CA THR A 341 -9.31 1.59 1.71
C THR A 341 -9.59 0.19 2.27
N ILE A 342 -10.83 -0.32 2.14
CA ILE A 342 -11.22 -1.59 2.77
C ILE A 342 -10.47 -2.78 2.18
N ASN A 343 -10.33 -2.89 0.86
CA ASN A 343 -9.60 -4.03 0.28
C ASN A 343 -8.09 -3.94 0.57
N ALA A 344 -7.51 -2.73 0.57
CA ALA A 344 -6.13 -2.52 0.99
C ALA A 344 -5.90 -2.90 2.46
N ALA A 345 -6.85 -2.61 3.36
CA ALA A 345 -6.79 -3.08 4.75
C ALA A 345 -6.76 -4.63 4.83
N HIS A 346 -7.58 -5.29 4.01
CA HIS A 346 -7.58 -6.75 3.91
C HIS A 346 -6.25 -7.32 3.37
N ALA A 347 -5.63 -6.67 2.38
CA ALA A 347 -4.34 -7.08 1.82
C ALA A 347 -3.21 -7.13 2.87
N VAL A 348 -3.30 -6.28 3.90
CA VAL A 348 -2.32 -6.22 5.02
C VAL A 348 -2.85 -6.86 6.31
N GLY A 349 -3.90 -7.70 6.21
CA GLY A 349 -4.44 -8.47 7.33
C GLY A 349 -5.13 -7.64 8.42
N ARG A 350 -5.55 -6.40 8.14
CA ARG A 350 -6.22 -5.52 9.10
C ARG A 350 -7.74 -5.53 8.91
N LYS A 351 -8.47 -5.62 10.02
CA LYS A 351 -9.95 -5.65 10.05
C LYS A 351 -10.57 -4.44 10.75
N ASP A 352 -9.75 -3.67 11.45
CA ASP A 352 -10.11 -2.55 12.32
C ASP A 352 -9.97 -1.17 11.64
N ILE A 353 -9.50 -1.13 10.40
CA ILE A 353 -9.32 0.06 9.55
C ILE A 353 -9.95 -0.16 8.16
N GLY A 354 -9.89 0.85 7.28
CA GLY A 354 -10.36 0.77 5.89
C GLY A 354 -11.86 1.04 5.70
N SER A 355 -12.60 1.26 6.78
CA SER A 355 -14.04 1.56 6.78
C SER A 355 -14.41 2.37 8.02
N ILE A 356 -15.45 3.21 7.93
CA ILE A 356 -16.01 3.95 9.06
C ILE A 356 -17.18 3.13 9.65
N GLU A 357 -16.89 2.35 10.68
CA GLU A 357 -17.88 1.54 11.42
C GLU A 357 -17.68 1.70 12.93
N VAL A 358 -18.77 1.59 13.69
CA VAL A 358 -18.72 1.66 15.16
C VAL A 358 -17.75 0.60 15.71
N GLY A 359 -16.88 1.02 16.63
CA GLY A 359 -15.87 0.19 17.27
C GLY A 359 -14.54 0.09 16.51
N LYS A 360 -14.51 0.42 15.21
CA LYS A 360 -13.27 0.48 14.42
C LYS A 360 -12.43 1.70 14.76
N GLN A 361 -11.16 1.67 14.36
CA GLN A 361 -10.23 2.74 14.58
C GLN A 361 -10.64 4.00 13.81
N ALA A 362 -10.51 5.15 14.47
CA ALA A 362 -10.90 6.45 13.94
C ALA A 362 -9.82 7.04 13.01
N ASP A 363 -9.69 6.45 11.83
CA ASP A 363 -8.84 6.92 10.73
C ASP A 363 -9.71 7.48 9.59
N ILE A 364 -9.74 8.80 9.46
CA ILE A 364 -10.73 9.50 8.64
C ILE A 364 -10.08 10.62 7.83
N LEU A 365 -10.51 10.76 6.58
CA LEU A 365 -10.21 11.87 5.70
C LEU A 365 -11.42 12.77 5.55
N ILE A 366 -11.18 14.07 5.55
CA ILE A 366 -12.12 15.08 5.06
C ILE A 366 -11.50 15.69 3.82
N LEU A 367 -12.17 15.55 2.68
CA LEU A 367 -11.70 16.00 1.38
C LEU A 367 -12.48 17.25 0.97
N ASP A 368 -11.79 18.28 0.48
CA ASP A 368 -12.41 19.53 -0.01
C ASP A 368 -12.97 19.37 -1.42
N ILE A 369 -13.95 18.46 -1.54
CA ILE A 369 -14.65 18.12 -2.78
C ILE A 369 -16.13 17.87 -2.49
N PRO A 370 -17.03 18.23 -3.42
CA PRO A 370 -18.46 18.14 -3.19
C PRO A 370 -19.01 16.72 -3.28
N ASN A 371 -18.30 15.79 -3.92
CA ASN A 371 -18.66 14.38 -4.03
C ASN A 371 -17.44 13.51 -4.41
N TYR A 372 -17.53 12.21 -4.16
CA TYR A 372 -16.43 11.25 -4.33
C TYR A 372 -15.92 11.14 -5.77
N LYS A 373 -16.72 11.51 -6.77
CA LYS A 373 -16.35 11.37 -8.19
C LYS A 373 -15.22 12.32 -8.59
N HIS A 374 -14.91 13.32 -7.76
CA HIS A 374 -13.74 14.18 -7.94
C HIS A 374 -12.41 13.46 -7.69
N LEU A 375 -12.38 12.40 -6.86
CA LEU A 375 -11.18 11.58 -6.67
C LEU A 375 -10.84 10.88 -7.98
N GLY A 376 -9.60 11.03 -8.44
CA GLY A 376 -9.15 10.51 -9.74
C GLY A 376 -9.51 11.39 -10.94
N TYR A 377 -10.49 12.28 -10.82
CA TYR A 377 -10.85 13.27 -11.86
C TYR A 377 -10.01 14.54 -11.74
N HIS A 378 -9.94 15.13 -10.54
CA HIS A 378 -9.07 16.27 -10.26
C HIS A 378 -7.68 15.77 -9.87
N PHE A 379 -6.93 15.29 -10.87
CA PHE A 379 -5.62 14.66 -10.69
C PHE A 379 -4.49 15.69 -10.55
N GLY A 380 -3.35 15.25 -9.98
CA GLY A 380 -2.14 16.08 -9.87
C GLY A 380 -2.13 17.09 -8.71
N VAL A 381 -3.20 17.11 -7.90
CA VAL A 381 -3.33 17.98 -6.72
C VAL A 381 -3.58 17.13 -5.47
N ASN A 382 -3.59 17.78 -4.30
CA ASN A 382 -4.01 17.17 -3.05
C ASN A 382 -5.40 17.67 -2.66
N LEU A 383 -6.38 16.78 -2.61
CA LEU A 383 -7.77 17.06 -2.25
C LEU A 383 -8.06 16.93 -0.75
N VAL A 384 -7.08 16.49 0.03
CA VAL A 384 -7.23 16.27 1.48
C VAL A 384 -7.20 17.60 2.22
N GLU A 385 -8.29 17.92 2.91
CA GLU A 385 -8.33 19.04 3.84
C GLU A 385 -7.85 18.61 5.21
N THR A 386 -8.39 17.52 5.76
CA THR A 386 -8.10 17.09 7.13
C THR A 386 -7.83 15.60 7.18
N VAL A 387 -6.80 15.22 7.93
CA VAL A 387 -6.49 13.82 8.26
C VAL A 387 -6.63 13.62 9.75
N ILE A 388 -7.43 12.64 10.12
CA ILE A 388 -7.63 12.18 11.49
C ILE A 388 -7.07 10.77 11.58
N LYS A 389 -6.20 10.54 12.56
CA LYS A 389 -5.59 9.24 12.85
C LYS A 389 -5.84 8.91 14.31
N LYS A 390 -6.41 7.73 14.58
CA LYS A 390 -6.76 7.31 15.96
C LYS A 390 -7.49 8.43 16.73
N GLY A 391 -8.45 9.07 16.05
CA GLY A 391 -9.31 10.13 16.59
C GLY A 391 -8.66 11.50 16.82
N LYS A 392 -7.36 11.66 16.47
CA LYS A 392 -6.65 12.94 16.57
C LYS A 392 -6.46 13.55 15.19
N ILE A 393 -6.71 14.86 15.07
CA ILE A 393 -6.37 15.61 13.86
C ILE A 393 -4.85 15.69 13.77
N VAL A 394 -4.26 15.16 12.70
CA VAL A 394 -2.81 15.09 12.49
C VAL A 394 -2.35 15.87 11.26
N CYS A 395 -3.26 16.21 10.35
CA CYS A 395 -3.00 17.11 9.24
C CYS A 395 -4.23 17.99 8.98
N LYS A 396 -4.00 19.26 8.64
CA LYS A 396 -5.03 20.20 8.20
C LYS A 396 -4.48 21.12 7.10
N ASN A 397 -5.22 21.32 6.02
CA ASN A 397 -4.88 22.13 4.85
C ASN A 397 -3.46 21.84 4.32
N GLY A 398 -3.13 20.56 4.17
CA GLY A 398 -1.80 20.12 3.71
C GLY A 398 -0.66 20.34 4.71
N SER A 399 -0.93 20.85 5.92
CA SER A 399 0.08 21.03 6.98
C SER A 399 -0.07 19.95 8.05
N ARG A 400 1.03 19.27 8.41
CA ARG A 400 1.04 18.37 9.58
C ARG A 400 0.98 19.20 10.87
N LEU A 401 0.19 18.76 11.85
CA LEU A 401 0.04 19.40 13.17
C LEU A 401 1.00 18.83 14.22
#